data_AF-A0A2D6L987-F1
#
_entry.id   AF-A0A2D6L987-F1
#
_cell.length_a   1.000
_cell.length_b   1.000
_cell.length_c   1.000
_cell.angle_alpha   90.00
_cell.angle_beta   90.00
_cell.angle_gamma   90.00
#
_symmetry.space_group_name_H-M   'P 1'
#
loop_
_entity.id
_entity.type
_entity.pdbx_description
1 polymer ?
#
loop_
_entity_poly.entity_id
_entity_poly.type
_entity_poly.pdbx_seq_one_letter_code
_entity_poly.pdbx_strand_id
1 'polypeptide(L)'
;MNFMSTRVAHAAENPAVRSVIQKINEFILNPVIGFLFALAFIFFLWGAAEFLFQADSEAAREKGKQHMIWGLVGMFIMFAAFAIIRLIASTIGVDAPGLP
;
A
#
# COMPACT_ATOMS: atom_id res chain seq x y z
N MET A 1 15.77 -20.45 -21.81
CA MET A 1 16.09 -19.11 -21.25
C MET A 1 15.82 -18.08 -22.33
N ASN A 2 14.82 -17.22 -22.14
CA ASN A 2 14.44 -16.22 -23.16
C ASN A 2 15.42 -15.03 -23.13
N PHE A 3 15.88 -14.64 -24.32
CA PHE A 3 16.83 -13.55 -24.60
C PHE A 3 16.49 -12.21 -23.92
N MET A 4 15.20 -11.96 -23.63
CA MET A 4 14.74 -10.78 -22.91
C MET A 4 15.18 -10.82 -21.43
N SER A 5 15.10 -11.97 -20.76
CA SER A 5 15.49 -12.14 -19.35
C SER A 5 16.98 -11.89 -19.15
N THR A 6 17.84 -12.34 -20.07
CA THR A 6 19.30 -12.16 -19.97
C THR A 6 19.72 -10.70 -20.18
N ARG A 7 19.02 -9.94 -21.03
CA ARG A 7 19.36 -8.53 -21.29
C ARG A 7 18.88 -7.57 -20.20
N VAL A 8 17.72 -7.84 -19.59
CA VAL A 8 17.28 -7.06 -18.41
C VAL A 8 18.10 -7.45 -17.16
N ALA A 9 18.51 -8.72 -17.05
CA ALA A 9 19.41 -9.20 -16.01
C ALA A 9 20.75 -8.46 -16.03
N HIS A 10 21.41 -8.34 -17.18
CA HIS A 10 22.72 -7.68 -17.27
C HIS A 10 22.70 -6.15 -17.00
N ALA A 11 21.58 -5.46 -17.26
CA ALA A 11 21.44 -4.03 -16.91
C ALA A 11 21.11 -3.80 -15.41
N ALA A 12 20.47 -4.78 -14.76
CA ALA A 12 20.11 -4.76 -13.33
C ALA A 12 21.14 -5.49 -12.43
N GLU A 13 22.22 -6.02 -12.99
CA GLU A 13 23.14 -6.95 -12.33
C GLU A 13 24.23 -6.29 -11.49
N ASN A 14 24.27 -4.96 -11.34
CA ASN A 14 25.22 -4.37 -10.41
C ASN A 14 24.78 -4.72 -8.97
N PRO A 15 25.51 -5.62 -8.27
CA PRO A 15 25.10 -6.08 -6.95
C PRO A 15 25.02 -4.92 -5.95
N ALA A 16 25.79 -3.85 -6.15
CA ALA A 16 25.73 -2.65 -5.34
C ALA A 16 24.38 -1.94 -5.50
N VAL A 17 23.90 -1.74 -6.73
CA VAL A 17 22.62 -1.08 -7.01
C VAL A 17 21.46 -1.90 -6.45
N ARG A 18 21.47 -3.22 -6.66
CA ARG A 18 20.44 -4.12 -6.10
C ARG A 18 20.42 -4.06 -4.58
N SER A 19 21.59 -4.01 -3.93
CA SER A 19 21.68 -3.92 -2.47
C SER A 19 21.12 -2.61 -1.92
N VAL A 20 21.33 -1.49 -2.61
CA VAL A 20 20.79 -0.18 -2.21
C VAL A 20 19.28 -0.17 -2.34
N ILE A 21 18.74 -0.67 -3.46
CA ILE A 21 17.28 -0.75 -3.67
C ILE A 21 16.63 -1.65 -2.63
N GLN A 22 17.22 -2.82 -2.32
CA GLN A 22 16.71 -3.73 -1.31
C GLN A 22 16.69 -3.09 0.08
N LYS A 23 17.76 -2.40 0.49
CA LYS A 23 17.82 -1.70 1.78
C LYS A 23 16.79 -0.58 1.86
N ILE A 24 16.62 0.22 0.80
CA ILE A 24 15.59 1.26 0.78
C ILE A 24 14.20 0.63 0.92
N ASN A 25 13.94 -0.47 0.23
CA ASN A 25 12.65 -1.13 0.31
C ASN A 25 12.36 -1.69 1.71
N GLU A 26 13.35 -2.37 2.31
CA GLU A 26 13.23 -3.02 3.60
C GLU A 26 13.14 -2.04 4.78
N PHE A 27 13.98 -1.00 4.77
CA PHE A 27 14.10 -0.09 5.92
C PHE A 27 13.28 1.20 5.80
N ILE A 28 12.83 1.55 4.59
CA ILE A 28 12.11 2.81 4.35
C ILE A 28 10.72 2.54 3.79
N LEU A 29 10.62 1.91 2.62
CA LEU A 29 9.33 1.79 1.94
C LEU A 29 8.36 0.88 2.71
N ASN A 30 8.75 -0.34 3.06
CA ASN A 30 7.87 -1.28 3.76
C ASN A 30 7.37 -0.73 5.10
N PRO A 31 8.23 -0.15 5.98
CA PRO A 31 7.78 0.46 7.22
C PRO A 31 6.86 1.68 7.00
N VAL A 32 7.16 2.54 6.03
CA VAL A 32 6.33 3.72 5.74
C VAL A 32 4.96 3.31 5.21
N ILE A 33 4.90 2.32 4.31
CA ILE A 33 3.64 1.79 3.80
C ILE A 33 2.82 1.20 4.96
N GLY A 34 3.41 0.33 5.79
CA GLY A 34 2.72 -0.23 6.95
C GLY A 34 2.22 0.85 7.93
N PHE A 35 3.03 1.88 8.15
CA PHE A 35 2.66 3.02 9.00
C PHE A 35 1.48 3.82 8.41
N LEU A 36 1.50 4.12 7.12
CA LEU A 36 0.40 4.82 6.45
C LEU A 36 -0.89 4.00 6.45
N PHE A 37 -0.78 2.68 6.29
CA PHE A 37 -1.93 1.78 6.41
C PHE A 37 -2.53 1.83 7.82
N ALA A 38 -1.68 1.74 8.86
CA ALA A 38 -2.12 1.83 10.24
C ALA A 38 -2.80 3.18 10.53
N LEU A 39 -2.27 4.29 10.02
CA LEU A 39 -2.90 5.60 10.14
C LEU A 39 -4.27 5.65 9.44
N ALA A 40 -4.37 5.15 8.21
CA ALA A 40 -5.63 5.10 7.48
C ALA A 40 -6.69 4.24 8.21
N PHE A 41 -6.25 3.11 8.78
CA PHE A 41 -7.10 2.24 9.57
C PHE A 41 -7.58 2.91 10.87
N ILE A 42 -6.69 3.60 11.59
CA ILE A 42 -7.06 4.39 12.78
C ILE A 42 -8.07 5.48 12.42
N PHE A 43 -7.87 6.18 11.30
CA PHE A 43 -8.79 7.24 10.85
C PHE A 43 -10.17 6.67 10.51
N PHE A 44 -10.20 5.50 9.87
CA PHE A 44 -11.42 4.75 9.62
C PHE A 44 -12.13 4.36 10.94
N LEU A 45 -11.39 3.79 11.90
CA LEU A 45 -11.93 3.42 13.21
C LEU A 45 -12.47 4.62 13.99
N TRP A 46 -11.77 5.76 13.93
CA TRP A 46 -12.22 7.01 14.55
C TRP A 46 -13.55 7.47 13.94
N GLY A 47 -13.64 7.47 12.61
CA GLY A 47 -14.89 7.79 11.91
C GLY A 47 -16.03 6.83 12.28
N ALA A 48 -15.73 5.53 12.40
CA ALA A 48 -16.71 4.52 12.79
C ALA A 48 -17.19 4.72 14.25
N ALA A 49 -16.28 5.04 15.17
CA ALA A 49 -16.62 5.36 16.55
C ALA A 49 -17.46 6.64 16.64
N GLU A 50 -17.08 7.71 15.91
CA GLU A 50 -17.84 8.97 15.84
C GLU A 50 -19.24 8.74 15.26
N PHE A 51 -19.35 7.93 14.21
CA PHE A 51 -20.62 7.57 13.59
C PHE A 51 -21.55 6.78 14.54
N LEU A 52 -20.99 5.88 15.36
CA LEU A 52 -21.75 5.04 16.29
C LEU A 52 -22.13 5.76 17.58
N PHE A 53 -21.21 6.50 18.20
CA PHE A 53 -21.43 7.13 19.51
C PHE A 53 -22.20 8.45 19.45
N GLN A 54 -22.19 9.14 18.30
CA GLN A 54 -22.89 10.42 18.12
C GLN A 54 -24.08 10.28 17.18
N ALA A 55 -24.75 9.13 17.21
CA ALA A 55 -25.85 8.79 16.31
C ALA A 55 -27.06 9.76 16.40
N ASP A 56 -27.21 10.45 17.53
CA ASP A 56 -28.31 11.39 17.80
C ASP A 56 -28.14 12.75 17.12
N SER A 57 -26.93 13.08 16.63
CA SER A 57 -26.66 14.32 15.91
C SER A 57 -26.37 14.04 14.43
N GLU A 58 -27.25 14.51 13.54
CA GLU A 58 -27.07 14.35 12.10
C GLU A 58 -25.73 14.91 11.60
N ALA A 59 -25.30 16.06 12.14
CA ALA A 59 -24.03 16.70 11.80
C ALA A 59 -22.82 15.86 12.22
N ALA A 60 -22.84 15.28 13.42
CA ALA A 60 -21.78 14.38 13.88
C ALA A 60 -21.75 13.09 13.07
N ARG A 61 -22.93 12.58 12.71
CA ARG A 61 -23.05 11.38 11.88
C ARG A 61 -22.48 11.59 10.48
N GLU A 62 -22.70 12.75 9.88
CA GLU A 62 -22.12 13.11 8.58
C GLU A 62 -20.60 13.23 8.66
N LYS A 63 -20.08 13.84 9.73
CA LYS A 63 -18.64 13.95 9.97
C LYS A 63 -17.97 12.59 10.19
N GLY A 64 -18.56 11.71 10.99
CA GLY A 64 -18.08 10.34 11.19
C GLY A 64 -18.02 9.55 9.88
N LYS A 65 -19.06 9.66 9.03
CA LYS A 65 -19.04 9.06 7.68
C LYS A 65 -17.89 9.59 6.83
N GLN A 66 -17.64 10.91 6.84
CA GLN A 66 -16.54 11.48 6.08
C GLN A 66 -15.20 10.89 6.52
N HIS A 67 -14.93 10.81 7.82
CA HIS A 67 -13.71 10.19 8.35
C HIS A 67 -13.58 8.71 7.97
N MET A 68 -14.67 7.94 8.01
CA MET A 68 -14.68 6.55 7.53
C MET A 68 -14.32 6.47 6.04
N ILE A 69 -14.92 7.31 5.20
CA ILE A 69 -14.67 7.30 3.76
C ILE A 69 -13.21 7.66 3.46
N TRP A 70 -12.65 8.68 4.12
CA TRP A 70 -11.25 9.05 3.95
C TRP A 70 -10.29 7.91 4.32
N GLY A 71 -10.54 7.22 5.44
CA GLY A 71 -9.77 6.04 5.83
C GLY A 71 -9.90 4.89 4.83
N LEU A 72 -11.13 4.61 4.38
CA LEU A 72 -11.42 3.54 3.43
C LEU A 72 -10.80 3.79 2.04
N VAL A 73 -10.87 5.02 1.54
CA VAL A 73 -10.24 5.42 0.28
C VAL A 73 -8.73 5.25 0.36
N GLY A 74 -8.11 5.67 1.47
CA GLY A 74 -6.68 5.45 1.71
C GLY A 74 -6.29 3.98 1.63
N MET A 75 -6.99 3.12 2.39
CA MET A 75 -6.75 1.67 2.36
C MET A 75 -7.00 1.07 0.97
N PHE A 76 -8.08 1.48 0.29
CA PHE A 76 -8.41 1.00 -1.05
C PHE A 76 -7.31 1.31 -2.07
N ILE A 77 -6.76 2.53 -2.05
CA ILE A 77 -5.65 2.92 -2.95
C ILE A 77 -4.42 2.03 -2.72
N MET A 78 -4.11 1.72 -1.46
CA MET A 78 -2.96 0.86 -1.13
C MET A 78 -3.16 -0.57 -1.65
N PHE A 79 -4.35 -1.15 -1.45
CA PHE A 79 -4.69 -2.46 -1.99
C PHE A 79 -4.69 -2.46 -3.53
N ALA A 80 -5.21 -1.40 -4.17
CA ALA A 80 -5.23 -1.27 -5.61
C ALA A 80 -3.81 -1.18 -6.20
N ALA A 81 -2.94 -0.36 -5.61
CA ALA A 81 -1.54 -0.26 -6.02
C ALA A 81 -0.83 -1.61 -5.90
N PHE A 82 -1.02 -2.32 -4.79
CA PHE A 82 -0.47 -3.65 -4.60
C PHE A 82 -0.97 -4.66 -5.65
N ALA A 83 -2.28 -4.68 -5.90
CA ALA A 83 -2.90 -5.56 -6.87
C ALA A 83 -2.34 -5.33 -8.29
N ILE A 84 -2.16 -4.06 -8.68
CA ILE A 84 -1.58 -3.69 -9.98
C ILE A 84 -0.13 -4.15 -10.07
N ILE A 85 0.70 -3.90 -9.05
CA ILE A 85 2.10 -4.35 -9.03
C ILE A 85 2.18 -5.87 -9.15
N ARG A 86 1.34 -6.60 -8.41
CA ARG A 86 1.31 -8.07 -8.44
C ARG A 86 0.85 -8.62 -9.78
N LEU A 87 -0.14 -7.99 -10.40
CA LEU A 87 -0.61 -8.35 -11.74
C LEU A 87 0.51 -8.18 -12.77
N ILE A 88 1.19 -7.04 -12.76
CA ILE A 88 2.32 -6.76 -13.64
C ILE A 88 3.45 -7.77 -13.39
N ALA A 89 3.83 -8.00 -12.14
CA ALA A 89 4.88 -8.94 -11.75
C ALA A 89 4.58 -10.36 -12.23
N SER A 90 3.34 -10.83 -12.06
CA SER A 90 2.90 -12.15 -12.57
C SER A 90 2.91 -12.23 -14.11
N THR A 91 2.65 -11.12 -14.80
CA THR A 91 2.64 -11.07 -16.26
C THR A 91 4.05 -11.18 -16.84
N ILE A 92 5.05 -10.59 -16.17
CA ILE A 92 6.45 -10.62 -16.62
C ILE A 92 7.30 -11.70 -15.94
N GLY A 93 6.72 -12.48 -15.02
CA GLY A 93 7.37 -13.62 -14.35
C GLY A 93 8.42 -13.22 -13.31
N VAL A 94 8.18 -12.14 -12.56
CA VAL A 94 9.07 -11.68 -11.48
C VAL A 94 8.35 -11.73 -10.12
N ASP A 95 9.13 -11.78 -9.03
CA ASP A 95 8.59 -11.79 -7.68
C ASP A 95 7.89 -10.46 -7.36
N ALA A 96 6.64 -10.57 -6.90
CA ALA A 96 5.88 -9.42 -6.42
C ALA A 96 6.22 -9.13 -4.95
N PRO A 97 6.12 -7.87 -4.50
CA PRO A 97 6.13 -7.55 -3.08
C PRO A 97 5.07 -8.35 -2.33
N GLY A 98 5.28 -8.59 -1.03
CA GLY A 98 4.24 -9.10 -0.12
C GLY A 98 3.18 -8.03 0.14
N LEU A 99 1.95 -8.46 0.41
CA LEU A 99 0.88 -7.54 0.86
C LEU A 99 1.39 -6.73 2.07
N PRO A 100 1.06 -5.43 2.16
CA PRO A 100 1.32 -4.66 3.37
C PRO A 100 0.60 -5.26 4.58
#